data_AF-A0AAV6A8Y3-F1
#
_entry.id   AF-A0AAV6A8Y3-F1
#
_cell.length_a   1.000
_cell.length_b   1.000
_cell.length_c   1.000
_cell.angle_alpha   90.00
_cell.angle_beta   90.00
_cell.angle_gamma   90.00
#
_symmetry.space_group_name_H-M   'P 1'
#
loop_
_entity.id
_entity.type
_entity.pdbx_description
1 polymer ?
#
loop_
_entity_poly.entity_id
_entity_poly.type
_entity_poly.pdbx_seq_one_letter_code
_entity_poly.pdbx_strand_id
1 'polypeptide(L)'
;MTLLEWIHSRQAVKWAVYGGAVVVLAGLIWGGWTLWKTRYETQGSIALTQARALAVQSQAPGASQETRQRAERALQDVIAEYPRLSSVGQAAYLLGSLRYANAQYAAARAAFEVARDKASSPTLAALSALDLGYCWEAEKNYAEAEKAYRSAISSVGPKNFLYEEAMLDIARVQDLGGRREAAVETYQRLLKDLPDSRRAEEFRSRMASLQSPPKPK
;
A
#
# COMPACT_ATOMS: atom_id res chain seq x y z
N MET A 1 20.41 2.73 68.97
CA MET A 1 19.37 2.92 67.95
C MET A 1 18.51 4.10 68.35
N THR A 2 18.62 5.20 67.61
CA THR A 2 17.88 6.44 67.93
C THR A 2 16.48 6.40 67.31
N LEU A 3 15.52 7.15 67.87
CA LEU A 3 14.13 7.23 67.39
C LEU A 3 14.05 7.61 65.89
N LEU A 4 15.03 8.38 65.40
CA LEU A 4 15.18 8.79 64.00
C LEU A 4 15.53 7.61 63.06
N GLU A 5 16.39 6.67 63.47
CA GLU A 5 16.72 5.47 62.68
C GLU A 5 15.54 4.48 62.59
N TRP A 6 14.71 4.42 63.63
CA TRP A 6 13.50 3.59 63.66
C TRP A 6 12.38 4.12 62.75
N ILE A 7 12.23 5.44 62.64
CA ILE A 7 11.26 6.07 61.72
C ILE A 7 11.75 5.99 60.27
N HIS A 8 13.05 6.23 60.02
CA HIS A 8 13.64 6.10 58.68
C HIS A 8 13.59 4.66 58.15
N SER A 9 13.84 3.65 59.00
CA SER A 9 13.75 2.23 58.59
C SER A 9 12.33 1.82 58.22
N ARG A 10 11.29 2.28 58.95
CA ARG A 10 9.89 2.03 58.57
C ARG A 10 9.47 2.72 57.27
N GLN A 11 10.01 3.91 56.98
CA GLN A 11 9.78 4.58 55.69
C GLN A 11 10.55 3.90 54.55
N ALA A 12 11.80 3.51 54.76
CA ALA A 12 12.61 2.79 53.79
C ALA A 12 12.00 1.42 53.43
N VAL A 13 11.48 0.67 54.40
CA VAL A 13 10.76 -0.59 54.15
C VAL A 13 9.49 -0.35 53.33
N LYS A 14 8.72 0.72 53.60
CA LYS A 14 7.56 1.08 52.78
C LYS A 14 7.97 1.38 51.35
N TRP A 15 9.01 2.19 51.13
CA TRP A 15 9.52 2.49 49.79
C TRP A 15 10.07 1.25 49.06
N ALA A 16 10.72 0.33 49.78
CA ALA A 16 11.16 -0.95 49.21
C ALA A 16 9.98 -1.84 48.82
N VAL A 17 8.93 -1.91 49.64
CA VAL A 17 7.70 -2.65 49.32
C VAL A 17 6.96 -2.01 48.14
N TYR A 18 6.83 -0.69 48.10
CA TYR A 18 6.24 0.02 46.96
C TYR A 18 7.06 -0.20 45.69
N GLY A 19 8.39 -0.10 45.76
CA GLY A 19 9.29 -0.38 44.64
C GLY A 19 9.15 -1.81 44.13
N GLY A 20 9.14 -2.80 45.03
CA GLY A 20 8.91 -4.20 44.69
C GLY A 20 7.55 -4.44 44.03
N ALA A 21 6.48 -3.84 44.57
CA ALA A 21 5.14 -3.93 44.00
C ALA A 21 5.07 -3.34 42.58
N VAL A 22 5.72 -2.20 42.34
CA VAL A 22 5.81 -1.58 41.01
C VAL A 22 6.52 -2.50 40.01
N VAL A 23 7.64 -3.13 40.41
CA VAL A 23 8.38 -4.07 39.54
C VAL A 23 7.53 -5.28 39.19
N VAL A 24 6.82 -5.87 40.17
CA VAL A 24 5.92 -7.01 39.91
C VAL A 24 4.78 -6.61 38.97
N LEU A 25 4.15 -5.46 39.20
CA LEU A 25 3.08 -4.95 38.32
C LEU A 25 3.61 -4.70 36.89
N ALA A 26 4.78 -4.09 36.74
CA ALA A 26 5.41 -3.89 35.45
C ALA A 26 5.70 -5.23 34.74
N GLY A 27 6.16 -6.24 35.48
CA GLY A 27 6.39 -7.59 34.96
C GLY A 27 5.09 -8.27 34.48
N LEU A 28 3.99 -8.13 35.22
CA LEU A 28 2.69 -8.67 34.83
C LEU A 28 2.11 -7.96 33.60
N ILE A 29 2.22 -6.63 33.54
CA ILE A 29 1.78 -5.85 32.37
C ILE A 29 2.59 -6.25 31.14
N TRP A 30 3.92 -6.34 31.26
CA TRP A 30 4.80 -6.73 30.16
C TRP A 30 4.55 -8.18 29.72
N GLY A 31 4.40 -9.12 30.65
CA GLY A 31 4.06 -10.52 30.36
C GLY A 31 2.70 -10.66 29.68
N GLY A 32 1.67 -9.97 30.16
CA GLY A 32 0.36 -9.95 29.53
C GLY A 32 0.39 -9.35 28.12
N TRP A 33 1.07 -8.22 27.95
CA TRP A 33 1.22 -7.55 26.65
C TRP A 33 1.99 -8.40 25.63
N THR A 34 3.09 -9.03 26.04
CA THR A 34 3.89 -9.90 25.15
C THR A 34 3.08 -11.12 24.70
N LEU A 35 2.36 -11.79 25.61
CA LEU A 35 1.49 -12.92 25.25
C LEU A 35 0.35 -12.51 24.32
N TRP A 36 -0.31 -11.38 24.61
CA TRP A 36 -1.37 -10.84 23.77
C TRP A 36 -0.85 -10.49 22.38
N LYS A 37 0.27 -9.76 22.29
CA LYS A 37 0.91 -9.35 21.04
C LYS A 37 1.27 -10.56 20.18
N THR A 38 1.94 -11.56 20.75
CA THR A 38 2.34 -12.77 20.00
C THR A 38 1.14 -13.53 19.46
N ARG A 39 0.06 -13.67 20.26
CA ARG A 39 -1.18 -14.31 19.81
C ARG A 39 -1.85 -13.52 18.68
N TYR A 40 -1.96 -12.20 18.84
CA TYR A 40 -2.51 -11.31 17.84
C TYR A 40 -1.74 -11.39 16.51
N GLU A 41 -0.40 -11.33 16.55
CA GLU A 41 0.45 -11.43 15.36
C GLU A 41 0.33 -12.81 14.68
N THR A 42 0.29 -13.88 15.47
CA THR A 42 0.16 -15.26 14.96
C THR A 42 -1.19 -15.46 14.27
N GLN A 43 -2.29 -15.10 14.93
CA GLN A 43 -3.64 -15.23 14.39
C GLN A 43 -3.83 -14.39 13.13
N GLY A 44 -3.40 -13.12 13.15
CA GLY A 44 -3.48 -12.24 11.99
C GLY A 44 -2.67 -12.76 10.79
N SER A 45 -1.48 -13.31 11.04
CA SER A 45 -0.64 -13.90 9.98
C SER A 45 -1.28 -15.15 9.37
N ILE A 46 -1.90 -16.00 10.18
CA ILE A 46 -2.63 -17.18 9.72
C ILE A 46 -3.86 -16.75 8.90
N ALA A 47 -4.65 -15.81 9.40
CA ALA A 47 -5.81 -15.27 8.71
C ALA A 47 -5.43 -14.70 7.34
N LEU A 48 -4.34 -13.92 7.27
CA LEU A 48 -3.83 -13.39 6.01
C LEU A 48 -3.36 -14.51 5.06
N THR A 49 -2.72 -15.55 5.57
CA THR A 49 -2.28 -16.69 4.75
C THR A 49 -3.48 -17.40 4.13
N GLN A 50 -4.55 -17.61 4.89
CA GLN A 50 -5.80 -18.18 4.38
C GLN A 50 -6.49 -17.26 3.38
N ALA A 51 -6.58 -15.96 3.68
CA ALA A 51 -7.16 -14.96 2.78
C ALA A 51 -6.42 -14.89 1.44
N ARG A 52 -5.08 -14.98 1.46
CA ARG A 52 -4.24 -15.08 0.25
C ARG A 52 -4.53 -16.33 -0.57
N ALA A 53 -4.66 -17.48 0.09
CA ALA A 53 -5.00 -18.71 -0.61
C ALA A 53 -6.37 -18.61 -1.31
N LEU A 54 -7.36 -17.98 -0.65
CA LEU A 54 -8.66 -17.69 -1.26
C LEU A 54 -8.54 -16.71 -2.42
N ALA A 55 -7.72 -15.66 -2.28
CA ALA A 55 -7.47 -14.69 -3.36
C ALA A 55 -6.90 -15.38 -4.60
N VAL A 56 -5.92 -16.27 -4.44
CA VAL A 56 -5.36 -17.07 -5.55
C VAL A 56 -6.44 -17.95 -6.19
N GLN A 57 -7.24 -18.65 -5.39
CA GLN A 57 -8.34 -19.49 -5.89
C GLN A 57 -9.38 -18.67 -6.66
N SER A 58 -9.67 -17.45 -6.20
CA SER A 58 -10.66 -16.57 -6.83
C SER A 58 -10.25 -16.04 -8.20
N GLN A 59 -8.96 -16.10 -8.52
CA GLN A 59 -8.40 -15.68 -9.81
C GLN A 59 -8.24 -16.84 -10.80
N ALA A 60 -8.52 -18.09 -10.38
CA ALA A 60 -8.46 -19.25 -11.26
C ALA A 60 -9.47 -19.13 -12.41
N PRO A 61 -9.14 -19.63 -13.62
CA PRO A 61 -10.09 -19.68 -14.72
C PRO A 61 -11.38 -20.43 -14.31
N GLY A 62 -12.54 -19.78 -14.49
CA GLY A 62 -13.84 -20.35 -14.12
C GLY A 62 -14.23 -20.22 -12.64
N ALA A 63 -13.49 -19.46 -11.83
CA ALA A 63 -13.86 -19.20 -10.43
C ALA A 63 -15.25 -18.57 -10.30
N SER A 64 -16.07 -19.14 -9.40
CA SER A 64 -17.42 -18.65 -9.15
C SER A 64 -17.41 -17.26 -8.51
N GLN A 65 -18.53 -16.54 -8.62
CA GLN A 65 -18.72 -15.27 -7.91
C GLN A 65 -18.63 -15.46 -6.39
N GLU A 66 -19.09 -16.60 -5.87
CA GLU A 66 -19.00 -16.93 -4.45
C GLU A 66 -17.53 -17.04 -3.98
N THR A 67 -16.66 -17.73 -4.75
CA THR A 67 -15.23 -17.82 -4.43
C THR A 67 -14.57 -16.44 -4.38
N ARG A 68 -14.93 -15.55 -5.32
CA ARG A 68 -14.46 -14.16 -5.34
C ARG A 68 -14.94 -13.36 -4.12
N GLN A 69 -16.22 -13.44 -3.78
CA GLN A 69 -16.74 -12.77 -2.59
C GLN A 69 -16.12 -13.31 -1.30
N ARG A 70 -15.87 -14.62 -1.22
CA ARG A 70 -15.21 -15.24 -0.06
C ARG A 70 -13.79 -14.72 0.12
N ALA A 71 -13.03 -14.57 -0.97
CA ALA A 71 -11.70 -13.99 -0.94
C ALA A 71 -11.70 -12.52 -0.50
N GLU A 72 -12.61 -11.72 -1.05
CA GLU A 72 -12.77 -10.31 -0.66
C GLU A 72 -13.11 -10.17 0.83
N ARG A 73 -14.09 -10.94 1.32
CA ARG A 73 -14.47 -10.94 2.74
C ARG A 73 -13.30 -11.32 3.64
N ALA A 74 -12.58 -12.40 3.33
CA ALA A 74 -11.44 -12.84 4.13
C ALA A 74 -10.34 -11.76 4.23
N LEU A 75 -10.09 -11.00 3.15
CA LEU A 75 -9.14 -9.89 3.18
C LEU A 75 -9.68 -8.69 3.96
N GLN A 76 -10.98 -8.40 3.85
CA GLN A 76 -11.62 -7.35 4.67
C GLN A 76 -11.56 -7.68 6.16
N ASP A 77 -11.81 -8.92 6.54
CA ASP A 77 -11.76 -9.38 7.93
C ASP A 77 -10.34 -9.23 8.48
N VAL A 78 -9.31 -9.56 7.70
CA VAL A 78 -7.90 -9.34 8.11
C VAL A 78 -7.63 -7.86 8.39
N ILE A 79 -8.11 -6.96 7.52
CA ILE A 79 -7.90 -5.51 7.67
C ILE A 79 -8.65 -4.96 8.89
N ALA A 80 -9.87 -5.45 9.13
CA ALA A 80 -10.74 -4.99 10.22
C ALA A 80 -10.33 -5.54 11.59
N GLU A 81 -10.03 -6.83 11.68
CA GLU A 81 -9.70 -7.52 12.93
C GLU A 81 -8.23 -7.34 13.34
N TYR A 82 -7.33 -7.23 12.36
CA TYR A 82 -5.89 -7.12 12.60
C TYR A 82 -5.26 -5.82 12.05
N PRO A 83 -5.79 -4.62 12.35
CA PRO A 83 -5.34 -3.36 11.75
C PRO A 83 -3.90 -2.95 12.10
N ARG A 84 -3.34 -3.52 13.18
CA ARG A 84 -1.94 -3.31 13.61
C ARG A 84 -0.95 -4.34 13.02
N LEU A 85 -1.43 -5.30 12.23
CA LEU A 85 -0.55 -6.28 11.61
C LEU A 85 0.37 -5.57 10.61
N SER A 86 1.66 -5.87 10.64
CA SER A 86 2.65 -5.25 9.73
C SER A 86 2.35 -5.49 8.25
N SER A 87 1.62 -6.56 7.94
CA SER A 87 1.20 -6.94 6.59
C SER A 87 -0.21 -6.47 6.21
N VAL A 88 -0.86 -5.61 7.02
CA VAL A 88 -2.20 -5.10 6.70
C VAL A 88 -2.23 -4.34 5.38
N GLY A 89 -1.17 -3.58 5.04
CA GLY A 89 -1.05 -2.93 3.74
C GLY A 89 -1.01 -3.93 2.58
N GLN A 90 -0.41 -5.11 2.78
CA GLN A 90 -0.39 -6.18 1.78
C GLN A 90 -1.78 -6.82 1.62
N ALA A 91 -2.53 -6.98 2.71
CA ALA A 91 -3.91 -7.46 2.66
C ALA A 91 -4.81 -6.48 1.88
N ALA A 92 -4.67 -5.18 2.16
CA ALA A 92 -5.39 -4.12 1.46
C ALA A 92 -5.02 -4.04 -0.03
N TYR A 93 -3.74 -4.21 -0.37
CA TYR A 93 -3.29 -4.26 -1.76
C TYR A 93 -3.99 -5.40 -2.53
N LEU A 94 -3.97 -6.62 -1.96
CA LEU A 94 -4.63 -7.77 -2.57
C LEU A 94 -6.14 -7.56 -2.74
N LEU A 95 -6.79 -6.95 -1.74
CA LEU A 95 -8.21 -6.61 -1.82
C LEU A 95 -8.47 -5.62 -2.97
N GLY A 96 -7.62 -4.60 -3.09
CA GLY A 96 -7.66 -3.64 -4.19
C GLY A 96 -7.53 -4.33 -5.55
N SER A 97 -6.52 -5.21 -5.70
CA SER A 97 -6.29 -5.94 -6.95
C SER A 97 -7.47 -6.84 -7.33
N LEU A 98 -8.09 -7.54 -6.38
CA LEU A 98 -9.28 -8.36 -6.64
C LEU A 98 -10.46 -7.51 -7.10
N ARG A 99 -10.73 -6.41 -6.41
CA ARG A 99 -11.81 -5.49 -6.76
C ARG A 99 -11.58 -4.83 -8.12
N TYR A 100 -10.34 -4.46 -8.42
CA TYR A 100 -9.96 -3.93 -9.73
C TYR A 100 -10.23 -4.93 -10.84
N ALA A 101 -9.81 -6.20 -10.66
CA ALA A 101 -10.08 -7.28 -11.61
C ALA A 101 -11.58 -7.53 -11.83
N ASN A 102 -12.41 -7.26 -10.82
CA ASN A 102 -13.87 -7.32 -10.88
C ASN A 102 -14.52 -6.01 -11.37
N ALA A 103 -13.74 -5.05 -11.90
CA ALA A 103 -14.17 -3.74 -12.37
C ALA A 103 -14.86 -2.86 -11.29
N GLN A 104 -14.63 -3.15 -10.02
CA GLN A 104 -15.15 -2.38 -8.88
C GLN A 104 -14.19 -1.24 -8.53
N TYR A 105 -13.94 -0.33 -9.48
CA TYR A 105 -12.84 0.63 -9.40
C TYR A 105 -12.88 1.53 -8.15
N ALA A 106 -14.04 2.08 -7.78
CA ALA A 106 -14.16 2.88 -6.56
C ALA A 106 -13.82 2.09 -5.28
N ALA A 107 -14.27 0.84 -5.18
CA ALA A 107 -13.98 -0.02 -4.04
C ALA A 107 -12.52 -0.50 -4.04
N ALA A 108 -11.91 -0.66 -5.22
CA ALA A 108 -10.49 -0.94 -5.38
C ALA A 108 -9.65 0.26 -4.92
N ARG A 109 -10.03 1.49 -5.29
CA ARG A 109 -9.36 2.72 -4.85
C ARG A 109 -9.29 2.82 -3.34
N ALA A 110 -10.42 2.64 -2.65
CA ALA A 110 -10.42 2.67 -1.18
C ALA A 110 -9.45 1.64 -0.56
N ALA A 111 -9.34 0.45 -1.15
CA ALA A 111 -8.41 -0.57 -0.68
C ALA A 111 -6.94 -0.22 -0.99
N PHE A 112 -6.64 0.33 -2.17
CA PHE A 112 -5.30 0.78 -2.52
C PHE A 112 -4.84 2.02 -1.73
N GLU A 113 -5.76 2.91 -1.34
CA GLU A 113 -5.47 4.00 -0.40
C GLU A 113 -5.02 3.45 0.95
N VAL A 114 -5.75 2.48 1.51
CA VAL A 114 -5.33 1.79 2.75
C VAL A 114 -3.99 1.08 2.55
N ALA A 115 -3.78 0.43 1.41
CA ALA A 115 -2.53 -0.26 1.09
C ALA A 115 -1.32 0.68 1.07
N ARG A 116 -1.48 1.86 0.45
CA ARG A 116 -0.47 2.92 0.40
C ARG A 116 -0.18 3.47 1.79
N ASP A 117 -1.23 3.81 2.55
CA ASP A 117 -1.11 4.49 3.84
C ASP A 117 -0.61 3.54 4.95
N LYS A 118 -0.81 2.23 4.79
CA LYS A 118 -0.32 1.17 5.68
C LYS A 118 0.81 0.35 5.07
N ALA A 119 1.50 0.88 4.06
CA ALA A 119 2.53 0.15 3.35
C ALA A 119 3.72 -0.18 4.28
N SER A 120 4.16 -1.44 4.26
CA SER A 120 5.33 -1.90 5.01
C SER A 120 6.66 -1.55 4.31
N SER A 121 6.61 -1.05 3.07
CA SER A 121 7.79 -0.67 2.29
C SER A 121 7.46 0.46 1.30
N PRO A 122 8.46 1.27 0.89
CA PRO A 122 8.27 2.29 -0.14
C PRO A 122 7.77 1.70 -1.47
N THR A 123 8.22 0.49 -1.82
CA THR A 123 7.78 -0.21 -3.04
C THR A 123 6.29 -0.50 -3.01
N LEU A 124 5.75 -0.99 -1.88
CA LEU A 124 4.32 -1.27 -1.76
C LEU A 124 3.50 0.02 -1.83
N ALA A 125 3.98 1.11 -1.23
CA ALA A 125 3.33 2.41 -1.32
C ALA A 125 3.27 2.92 -2.77
N ALA A 126 4.39 2.81 -3.50
CA ALA A 126 4.49 3.21 -4.90
C ALA A 126 3.58 2.36 -5.81
N LEU A 127 3.59 1.04 -5.65
CA LEU A 127 2.69 0.13 -6.40
C LEU A 127 1.22 0.43 -6.11
N SER A 128 0.85 0.66 -4.86
CA SER A 128 -0.53 1.02 -4.50
C SER A 128 -0.94 2.35 -5.11
N ALA A 129 -0.04 3.33 -5.19
CA ALA A 129 -0.30 4.61 -5.86
C ALA A 129 -0.41 4.47 -7.38
N LEU A 130 0.37 3.56 -8.00
CA LEU A 130 0.25 3.23 -9.41
C LEU A 130 -1.12 2.61 -9.70
N ASP A 131 -1.56 1.64 -8.88
CA ASP A 131 -2.84 0.96 -9.02
C ASP A 131 -4.04 1.90 -8.75
N LEU A 132 -3.89 2.90 -7.89
CA LEU A 132 -4.86 4.00 -7.78
C LEU A 132 -5.02 4.74 -9.12
N GLY A 133 -3.92 4.99 -9.82
CA GLY A 133 -3.92 5.59 -11.14
C GLY A 133 -4.70 4.76 -12.15
N TYR A 134 -4.47 3.44 -12.18
CA TYR A 134 -5.22 2.52 -13.05
C TYR A 134 -6.72 2.54 -12.76
N CYS A 135 -7.12 2.60 -11.48
CA CYS A 135 -8.54 2.70 -11.14
C CYS A 135 -9.18 3.98 -11.68
N TRP A 136 -8.52 5.14 -11.47
CA TRP A 136 -9.02 6.41 -11.97
C TRP A 136 -9.08 6.46 -13.49
N GLU A 137 -8.08 5.88 -14.14
CA GLU A 137 -8.03 5.78 -15.59
C GLU A 137 -9.16 4.92 -16.13
N ALA A 138 -9.46 3.78 -15.50
CA ALA A 138 -10.57 2.92 -15.90
C ALA A 138 -11.92 3.64 -15.81
N GLU A 139 -12.06 4.57 -14.85
CA GLU A 139 -13.21 5.48 -14.71
C GLU A 139 -13.12 6.72 -15.63
N LYS A 140 -12.12 6.79 -16.51
CA LYS A 140 -11.82 7.91 -17.42
C LYS A 140 -11.55 9.25 -16.72
N ASN A 141 -11.22 9.21 -15.43
CA ASN A 141 -10.78 10.38 -14.68
C ASN A 141 -9.28 10.59 -14.86
N TYR A 142 -8.88 11.03 -16.05
CA TYR A 142 -7.49 11.14 -16.45
C TYR A 142 -6.68 12.15 -15.63
N ALA A 143 -7.32 13.15 -15.03
CA ALA A 143 -6.65 14.12 -14.16
C ALA A 143 -6.23 13.48 -12.82
N GLU A 144 -7.11 12.72 -12.19
CA GLU A 144 -6.78 12.00 -10.95
C GLU A 144 -5.84 10.81 -11.21
N ALA A 145 -5.97 10.15 -12.36
CA ALA A 145 -5.03 9.12 -12.77
C ALA A 145 -3.59 9.66 -12.87
N GLU A 146 -3.41 10.80 -13.54
CA GLU A 146 -2.10 11.47 -13.64
C GLU A 146 -1.52 11.80 -12.26
N LYS A 147 -2.33 12.34 -11.33
CA LYS A 147 -1.88 12.65 -9.97
C LYS A 147 -1.41 11.39 -9.23
N ALA A 148 -2.14 10.30 -9.33
CA ALA A 148 -1.80 9.04 -8.68
C ALA A 148 -0.50 8.43 -9.26
N TYR A 149 -0.34 8.42 -10.58
CA TYR A 149 0.91 7.97 -11.21
C TYR A 149 2.11 8.85 -10.82
N ARG A 150 1.94 10.18 -10.80
CA ARG A 150 2.98 11.09 -10.31
C ARG A 150 3.33 10.83 -8.84
N SER A 151 2.34 10.55 -8.01
CA SER A 151 2.56 10.17 -6.61
C SER A 151 3.37 8.89 -6.50
N ALA A 152 3.12 7.89 -7.35
CA ALA A 152 3.84 6.61 -7.36
C ALA A 152 5.35 6.78 -7.59
N ILE A 153 5.75 7.80 -8.36
CA ILE A 153 7.16 8.09 -8.66
C ILE A 153 7.73 9.34 -7.97
N SER A 154 6.97 9.99 -7.09
CA SER A 154 7.36 11.26 -6.47
C SER A 154 8.69 11.19 -5.68
N SER A 155 9.01 10.02 -5.13
CA SER A 155 10.20 9.78 -4.32
C SER A 155 11.24 8.90 -5.01
N VAL A 156 11.07 8.59 -6.30
CA VAL A 156 11.98 7.71 -7.05
C VAL A 156 12.43 8.37 -8.35
N GLY A 157 13.64 8.04 -8.78
CA GLY A 157 14.21 8.56 -10.02
C GLY A 157 14.30 7.51 -11.14
N PRO A 158 14.92 7.86 -12.28
CA PRO A 158 14.99 7.02 -13.48
C PRO A 158 15.60 5.63 -13.29
N LYS A 159 16.41 5.42 -12.25
CA LYS A 159 16.99 4.10 -11.92
C LYS A 159 15.99 3.13 -11.28
N ASN A 160 14.83 3.61 -10.84
CA ASN A 160 13.82 2.76 -10.21
C ASN A 160 13.00 2.06 -11.30
N PHE A 161 12.74 0.76 -11.10
CA PHE A 161 12.01 -0.08 -12.05
C PHE A 161 10.58 0.42 -12.38
N LEU A 162 9.94 1.19 -11.48
CA LEU A 162 8.62 1.78 -11.69
C LEU A 162 8.64 3.09 -12.49
N TYR A 163 9.80 3.75 -12.60
CA TYR A 163 9.87 5.10 -13.15
C TYR A 163 9.42 5.15 -14.61
N GLU A 164 9.96 4.24 -15.44
CA GLU A 164 9.65 4.20 -16.87
C GLU A 164 8.16 3.93 -17.10
N GLU A 165 7.59 2.94 -16.41
CA GLU A 165 6.18 2.55 -16.59
C GLU A 165 5.22 3.65 -16.13
N ALA A 166 5.41 4.23 -14.95
CA ALA A 166 4.54 5.29 -14.46
C ALA A 166 4.61 6.56 -15.33
N MET A 167 5.78 6.88 -15.89
CA MET A 167 5.91 7.99 -16.84
C MET A 167 5.16 7.72 -18.15
N LEU A 168 5.14 6.48 -18.62
CA LEU A 168 4.36 6.08 -19.78
C LEU A 168 2.87 6.17 -19.50
N ASP A 169 2.43 5.75 -18.31
CA ASP A 169 1.06 5.89 -17.86
C ASP A 169 0.65 7.36 -17.77
N ILE A 170 1.51 8.23 -17.24
CA ILE A 170 1.30 9.68 -17.22
C ILE A 170 1.09 10.22 -18.64
N ALA A 171 2.00 9.91 -19.58
CA ALA A 171 1.88 10.36 -20.96
C ALA A 171 0.60 9.86 -21.64
N ARG A 172 0.23 8.59 -21.38
CA ARG A 172 -0.98 7.96 -21.88
C ARG A 172 -2.25 8.64 -21.38
N VAL A 173 -2.38 8.88 -20.07
CA VAL A 173 -3.56 9.57 -19.53
C VAL A 173 -3.61 11.04 -19.90
N GLN A 174 -2.46 11.69 -20.12
CA GLN A 174 -2.42 13.04 -20.67
C GLN A 174 -3.02 13.09 -22.08
N ASP A 175 -2.63 12.19 -22.99
CA ASP A 175 -3.22 12.13 -24.34
C ASP A 175 -4.70 11.75 -24.30
N LEU A 176 -5.09 10.73 -23.52
CA LEU A 176 -6.50 10.35 -23.34
C LEU A 176 -7.35 11.51 -22.78
N GLY A 177 -6.76 12.34 -21.92
CA GLY A 177 -7.36 13.56 -21.39
C GLY A 177 -7.30 14.77 -22.33
N GLY A 178 -6.84 14.60 -23.57
CA GLY A 178 -6.73 15.66 -24.58
C GLY A 178 -5.53 16.60 -24.41
N ARG A 179 -4.67 16.37 -23.42
CA ARG A 179 -3.48 17.17 -23.10
C ARG A 179 -2.26 16.67 -23.88
N ARG A 180 -2.33 16.72 -25.21
CA ARG A 180 -1.26 16.20 -26.10
C ARG A 180 0.09 16.85 -25.90
N GLU A 181 0.11 18.16 -25.69
CA GLU A 181 1.35 18.90 -25.44
C GLU A 181 2.05 18.39 -24.17
N ALA A 182 1.30 18.18 -23.09
CA ALA A 182 1.83 17.61 -21.85
C ALA A 182 2.34 16.17 -22.05
N ALA A 183 1.64 15.35 -22.86
CA ALA A 183 2.09 14.00 -23.19
C ALA A 183 3.44 14.02 -23.96
N VAL A 184 3.59 14.93 -24.91
CA VAL A 184 4.85 15.16 -25.65
C VAL A 184 5.98 15.54 -24.69
N GLU A 185 5.75 16.48 -23.78
CA GLU A 185 6.73 16.87 -22.75
C GLU A 185 7.15 15.69 -21.87
N THR A 186 6.18 14.84 -21.47
CA THR A 186 6.47 13.65 -20.68
C THR A 186 7.36 12.66 -21.46
N TYR A 187 7.10 12.42 -22.75
CA TYR A 187 7.96 11.58 -23.59
C TYR A 187 9.36 12.17 -23.80
N GLN A 188 9.48 13.49 -23.99
CA GLN A 188 10.77 14.17 -24.08
C GLN A 188 11.59 13.98 -22.80
N ARG A 189 10.93 14.12 -21.64
CA ARG A 189 11.56 13.86 -20.35
C ARG A 189 11.98 12.40 -20.22
N LEU A 190 11.14 11.46 -20.63
CA LEU A 190 11.46 10.03 -20.61
C LEU A 190 12.71 9.70 -21.43
N LEU A 191 12.83 10.27 -22.65
CA LEU A 191 13.99 10.11 -23.52
C LEU A 191 15.27 10.75 -22.95
N LYS A 192 15.13 11.85 -22.22
CA LYS A 192 16.25 12.51 -21.52
C LYS A 192 16.71 11.71 -20.30
N ASP A 193 15.75 11.22 -19.52
CA ASP A 193 16.00 10.52 -18.26
C ASP A 193 16.49 9.08 -18.51
N LEU A 194 16.07 8.46 -19.62
CA LEU A 194 16.35 7.07 -20.00
C LEU A 194 16.87 6.97 -21.44
N PRO A 195 18.06 7.52 -21.76
CA PRO A 195 18.59 7.56 -23.13
C PRO A 195 18.81 6.17 -23.74
N ASP A 196 19.14 5.18 -22.91
CA ASP A 196 19.44 3.80 -23.31
C ASP A 196 18.24 2.85 -23.13
N SER A 197 17.02 3.38 -22.91
CA SER A 197 15.84 2.52 -22.78
C SER A 197 15.63 1.71 -24.05
N ARG A 198 15.35 0.40 -23.89
CA ARG A 198 14.98 -0.48 -25.00
C ARG A 198 13.70 -0.01 -25.70
N ARG A 199 12.90 0.83 -25.03
CA ARG A 199 11.65 1.41 -25.54
C ARG A 199 11.83 2.85 -26.05
N ALA A 200 13.05 3.37 -26.14
CA ALA A 200 13.29 4.74 -26.61
C ALA A 200 12.67 5.01 -28.00
N GLU A 201 12.69 4.03 -28.91
CA GLU A 201 12.05 4.18 -30.22
C GLU A 201 10.52 4.24 -30.15
N GLU A 202 9.92 3.49 -29.22
CA GLU A 202 8.48 3.60 -28.93
C GLU A 202 8.14 5.02 -28.46
N PHE A 203 8.96 5.60 -27.58
CA PHE A 203 8.72 6.94 -27.04
C PHE A 203 8.80 8.00 -28.15
N ARG A 204 9.79 7.91 -29.05
CA ARG A 204 9.91 8.81 -30.21
C ARG A 204 8.72 8.68 -31.15
N SER A 205 8.29 7.46 -31.45
CA SER A 205 7.15 7.18 -32.32
C SER A 205 5.84 7.74 -31.72
N ARG A 206 5.59 7.50 -30.43
CA ARG A 206 4.44 8.06 -29.71
C ARG A 206 4.46 9.57 -29.73
N MET A 207 5.59 10.19 -29.39
CA MET A 207 5.77 11.64 -29.42
C MET A 207 5.48 12.25 -30.80
N ALA A 208 6.02 11.66 -31.87
CA ALA A 208 5.78 12.13 -33.24
C ALA A 208 4.31 12.01 -33.66
N SER A 209 3.63 10.93 -33.25
CA SER A 209 2.20 10.74 -33.54
C SER A 209 1.30 11.74 -32.80
N LEU A 210 1.69 12.18 -31.60
CA LEU A 210 0.99 13.20 -30.83
C LEU A 210 1.16 14.62 -31.39
N GLN A 211 2.28 14.88 -32.06
CA GLN A 211 2.56 16.16 -32.73
C GLN A 211 1.88 16.30 -34.09
N SER A 212 1.47 15.17 -34.68
CA SER A 212 0.72 15.16 -35.92
C SER A 212 -0.77 15.41 -35.66
N PRO A 213 -1.49 16.16 -36.53
CA PRO A 213 -2.93 16.36 -36.35
C PRO A 213 -3.67 15.02 -36.33
N PRO A 214 -4.69 14.84 -35.46
CA PRO A 214 -5.41 13.58 -35.35
C PRO A 214 -6.03 13.22 -36.70
N LYS A 215 -5.85 11.96 -37.15
CA LYS A 215 -6.53 11.47 -38.35
C LYS A 215 -8.05 11.61 -38.16
N PRO A 216 -8.79 12.13 -39.15
CA PRO A 216 -10.24 12.20 -39.06
C PRO A 216 -10.81 10.79 -38.86
N LYS A 217 -11.78 10.67 -37.95
CA LYS A 217 -12.51 9.42 -37.65
C LYS A 217 -13.42 9.03 -38.81
#